data_AF-A0A4Q1KLC9-F1
#
_entry.id   AF-A0A4Q1KLC9-F1
#
_cell.length_a   1.000
_cell.length_b   1.000
_cell.length_c   1.000
_cell.angle_alpha   90.00
_cell.angle_beta   90.00
_cell.angle_gamma   90.00
#
_symmetry.space_group_name_H-M   'P 1'
#
loop_
_entity.id
_entity.type
_entity.pdbx_description
1 polymer ?
#
loop_
_entity_poly.entity_id
_entity_poly.type
_entity_poly.pdbx_seq_one_letter_code
_entity_poly.pdbx_strand_id
1 'polypeptide(L)'
;MTKRTTNRRGGPRDRADRGSAFGVPGHDWQKPDTTGHEFSDPFEDESVTAPPLLADCLPADVAQTIEQSTHLLIFNGSPLYQALDGSHPAIKMVLTAATNDVLALLRHVNHLDGRSAAHSARTLFEHAVTIYDLYEPGGPNPPERYEAHQHVTRQFVAQRRWWLTLLSAKQRRREEARLDRMQREADGALTGTQYAAGTFRRQWHEGNLYDRAAGHGLTPGYDGYRILSSVVHGSAGGLSGVVKKIDGTDVHRVGMDLDLAAIAFAEGLWSWREFARKLQKETARDEAANMVRVADELLGCLPRVRATLVDIDKRLWPKDAPARPIAMLAIYGQGRKLRWFLADHRTGSAIRTAAPEADVPQLEFLLRQARDFDHDAFGGRPMTAVFPGLTVVPKPDAKPVPLTQIAAPAGHPGILRRPRVFRS
;
A
#
# COMPACT_ATOMS: atom_id res chain seq x y z
N MET A 1 -40.11 34.49 66.25
CA MET A 1 -40.08 33.12 65.70
C MET A 1 -39.36 33.14 64.37
N THR A 2 -38.21 32.48 64.34
CA THR A 2 -37.15 32.50 63.32
C THR A 2 -37.03 31.12 62.68
N LYS A 3 -36.75 31.06 61.37
CA LYS A 3 -36.10 29.98 60.58
C LYS A 3 -36.08 30.46 59.11
N ARG A 4 -34.99 30.95 58.50
CA ARG A 4 -33.70 30.35 58.07
C ARG A 4 -33.84 29.06 57.25
N THR A 5 -33.53 29.13 55.94
CA THR A 5 -32.86 28.12 55.08
C THR A 5 -32.68 28.71 53.66
N THR A 6 -31.48 29.13 53.21
CA THR A 6 -30.31 28.42 52.62
C THR A 6 -30.39 28.10 51.11
N ASN A 7 -29.39 28.64 50.40
CA ASN A 7 -28.77 28.22 49.14
C ASN A 7 -28.80 26.69 48.86
N ARG A 8 -29.03 26.31 47.59
CA ARG A 8 -28.34 25.22 46.88
C ARG A 8 -28.67 25.28 45.37
N ARG A 9 -27.67 25.59 44.55
CA ARG A 9 -26.95 24.66 43.64
C ARG A 9 -27.79 24.17 42.46
N GLY A 10 -27.61 24.85 41.33
CA GLY A 10 -27.90 24.31 40.01
C GLY A 10 -26.88 23.24 39.59
N GLY A 11 -27.37 22.28 38.83
CA GLY A 11 -26.61 21.29 38.07
C GLY A 11 -27.61 20.41 37.31
N PRO A 12 -27.16 19.60 36.33
CA PRO A 12 -26.23 19.90 35.26
C PRO A 12 -26.93 19.67 33.91
N ARG A 13 -27.12 20.70 33.09
CA ARG A 13 -27.48 20.51 31.68
C ARG A 13 -26.60 21.41 30.81
N ASP A 14 -26.17 20.82 29.71
CA ASP A 14 -25.39 21.35 28.61
C ASP A 14 -23.88 21.56 28.82
N ARG A 15 -23.16 20.44 28.99
CA ARG A 15 -21.84 20.29 28.33
C ARG A 15 -22.07 20.20 26.82
N ALA A 16 -22.29 21.36 26.18
CA ALA A 16 -22.16 21.48 24.74
C ALA A 16 -20.68 21.32 24.36
N ASP A 17 -20.43 20.43 23.41
CA ASP A 17 -19.15 20.20 22.71
C ASP A 17 -18.36 21.50 22.48
N ARG A 18 -17.26 21.66 23.22
CA ARG A 18 -16.28 22.73 23.02
C ARG A 18 -15.04 22.14 22.34
N GLY A 19 -15.16 21.67 21.10
CA GLY A 19 -14.02 21.04 20.41
C GLY A 19 -13.96 21.19 18.89
N SER A 20 -15.06 21.44 18.17
CA SER A 20 -15.06 21.36 16.71
C SER A 20 -14.84 22.72 16.02
N ALA A 21 -13.57 23.09 15.85
CA ALA A 21 -13.15 23.89 14.71
C ALA A 21 -12.02 23.13 14.02
N PHE A 22 -12.22 22.77 12.75
CA PHE A 22 -11.30 21.97 11.91
C PHE A 22 -11.25 20.45 12.17
N GLY A 23 -12.18 19.88 12.93
CA GLY A 23 -12.35 18.41 13.01
C GLY A 23 -11.28 17.64 13.80
N VAL A 24 -10.39 18.31 14.55
CA VAL A 24 -9.38 17.66 15.39
C VAL A 24 -9.86 17.63 16.86
N PRO A 25 -9.81 16.48 17.56
CA PRO A 25 -10.16 16.39 18.98
C PRO A 25 -9.24 17.27 19.85
N GLY A 26 -9.81 17.93 20.87
CA GLY A 26 -9.05 18.83 21.74
C GLY A 26 -8.08 18.08 22.65
N HIS A 27 -6.78 18.15 22.34
CA HIS A 27 -5.71 17.62 23.19
C HIS A 27 -5.13 18.67 24.15
N ASP A 28 -4.71 18.19 25.33
CA ASP A 28 -3.98 18.98 26.34
C ASP A 28 -2.53 19.20 25.88
N TRP A 29 -2.23 20.43 25.49
CA TRP A 29 -0.97 20.89 24.91
C TRP A 29 0.22 20.90 25.88
N GLN A 30 -0.02 20.67 27.18
CA GLN A 30 1.02 20.69 28.22
C GLN A 30 1.80 19.37 28.34
N LYS A 31 1.39 18.33 27.62
CA LYS A 31 2.13 17.07 27.53
C LYS A 31 2.83 16.98 26.18
N PRO A 32 4.13 16.63 26.11
CA PRO A 32 4.75 16.29 24.84
C PRO A 32 3.94 15.14 24.21
N ASP A 33 3.60 15.30 22.93
CA ASP A 33 2.94 14.26 22.14
C ASP A 33 3.88 13.06 22.03
N THR A 34 3.64 12.05 22.86
CA THR A 34 4.30 10.74 22.78
C THR A 34 3.52 9.76 21.90
N THR A 35 2.41 10.20 21.31
CA THR A 35 1.51 9.41 20.46
C THR A 35 1.80 9.56 18.98
N GLY A 36 2.68 10.50 18.59
CA GLY A 36 3.17 10.58 17.22
C GLY A 36 2.06 10.92 16.24
N HIS A 37 1.54 12.14 16.29
CA HIS A 37 0.90 12.74 15.10
C HIS A 37 1.95 13.03 14.00
N GLU A 38 2.72 12.02 13.63
CA GLU A 38 2.99 11.71 12.23
C GLU A 38 1.64 11.46 11.55
N PHE A 39 1.58 11.55 10.22
CA PHE A 39 0.37 11.25 9.44
C PHE A 39 -0.42 10.12 10.10
N SER A 40 -1.70 10.33 10.40
CA SER A 40 -2.54 9.24 10.87
C SER A 40 -2.29 8.08 9.92
N ASP A 41 -1.77 6.97 10.45
CA ASP A 41 -1.61 5.79 9.63
C ASP A 41 -3.03 5.51 9.10
N PRO A 42 -3.27 5.56 7.78
CA PRO A 42 -4.58 5.24 7.23
C PRO A 42 -5.02 3.80 7.58
N PHE A 43 -4.13 3.00 8.18
CA PHE A 43 -4.39 1.68 8.74
C PHE A 43 -4.58 1.64 10.27
N GLU A 44 -4.25 2.69 11.05
CA GLU A 44 -4.45 2.73 12.51
C GLU A 44 -5.45 3.80 12.99
N ASP A 45 -5.82 4.76 12.15
CA ASP A 45 -6.85 5.74 12.52
C ASP A 45 -8.23 5.08 12.53
N GLU A 46 -8.77 4.74 13.70
CA GLU A 46 -10.12 4.16 13.85
C GLU A 46 -11.23 5.04 13.26
N SER A 47 -10.97 6.35 13.01
CA SER A 47 -11.90 7.25 12.31
C SER A 47 -11.83 7.14 10.79
N VAL A 48 -10.75 6.56 10.25
CA VAL A 48 -10.63 6.07 8.87
C VAL A 48 -10.94 4.58 8.93
N THR A 49 -12.22 4.22 8.86
CA THR A 49 -12.65 2.82 8.78
C THR A 49 -11.77 2.10 7.77
N ALA A 50 -11.06 1.07 8.22
CA ALA A 50 -10.29 0.20 7.34
C ALA A 50 -11.17 -0.13 6.13
N PRO A 51 -10.64 -0.02 4.89
CA PRO A 51 -11.43 -0.25 3.70
C PRO A 51 -12.19 -1.58 3.84
N PRO A 52 -13.49 -1.63 3.53
CA PRO A 52 -14.24 -2.87 3.65
C PRO A 52 -13.57 -3.94 2.79
N LEU A 53 -13.64 -5.20 3.22
CA LEU A 53 -13.17 -6.28 2.37
C LEU A 53 -14.03 -6.31 1.10
N LEU A 54 -13.45 -6.75 -0.02
CA LEU A 54 -14.19 -6.89 -1.26
C LEU A 54 -15.43 -7.78 -1.07
N ALA A 55 -15.28 -8.88 -0.31
CA ALA A 55 -16.37 -9.80 0.02
C ALA A 55 -17.57 -9.09 0.67
N ASP A 56 -17.33 -8.09 1.53
CA ASP A 56 -18.39 -7.32 2.19
C ASP A 56 -19.15 -6.38 1.23
N CYS A 57 -18.54 -6.09 0.07
CA CYS A 57 -19.10 -5.22 -0.96
C CYS A 57 -19.69 -5.99 -2.14
N LEU A 58 -19.50 -7.31 -2.21
CA LEU A 58 -19.97 -8.15 -3.29
C LEU A 58 -21.41 -8.63 -3.03
N PRO A 59 -22.18 -8.96 -4.08
CA PRO A 59 -23.38 -9.77 -3.94
C PRO A 59 -23.07 -11.07 -3.17
N ALA A 60 -23.97 -11.48 -2.26
CA ALA A 60 -23.72 -12.59 -1.34
C ALA A 60 -23.39 -13.90 -2.07
N ASP A 61 -24.03 -14.17 -3.20
CA ASP A 61 -23.78 -15.33 -4.06
C ASP A 61 -22.36 -15.32 -4.65
N VAL A 62 -21.87 -14.15 -5.08
CA VAL A 62 -20.51 -13.97 -5.61
C VAL A 62 -19.47 -14.11 -4.51
N ALA A 63 -19.69 -13.49 -3.35
CA ALA A 63 -18.80 -13.61 -2.20
C ALA A 63 -18.67 -15.07 -1.74
N GLN A 64 -19.81 -15.77 -1.62
CA GLN A 64 -19.85 -17.18 -1.26
C GLN A 64 -19.16 -18.06 -2.30
N THR A 65 -19.34 -17.77 -3.59
CA THR A 65 -18.67 -18.50 -4.69
C THR A 65 -17.14 -18.38 -4.57
N ILE A 66 -16.62 -17.18 -4.31
CA ILE A 66 -15.18 -16.95 -4.14
C ILE A 66 -14.64 -17.69 -2.91
N GLU A 67 -15.35 -17.61 -1.78
CA GLU A 67 -14.97 -18.30 -0.55
C GLU A 67 -14.92 -19.82 -0.74
N GLN A 68 -16.00 -20.41 -1.29
CA GLN A 68 -16.08 -21.84 -1.57
C GLN A 68 -15.00 -22.29 -2.57
N SER A 69 -14.78 -21.51 -3.63
CA SER A 69 -13.73 -21.76 -4.61
C SER A 69 -12.34 -21.77 -3.97
N THR A 70 -12.08 -20.85 -3.03
CA THR A 70 -10.81 -20.78 -2.29
C THR A 70 -10.57 -22.07 -1.49
N HIS A 71 -11.60 -22.59 -0.82
CA HIS A 71 -11.52 -23.87 -0.13
C HIS A 71 -11.30 -25.03 -1.10
N LEU A 72 -12.00 -25.05 -2.24
CA LEU A 72 -11.85 -26.10 -3.24
C LEU A 72 -10.43 -26.13 -3.84
N LEU A 73 -9.77 -24.98 -4.04
CA LEU A 73 -8.38 -24.96 -4.49
C LEU A 73 -7.45 -25.70 -3.51
N ILE A 74 -7.64 -25.50 -2.21
CA ILE A 74 -6.87 -26.21 -1.15
C ILE A 74 -7.20 -27.71 -1.17
N PHE A 75 -8.49 -28.05 -1.23
CA PHE A 75 -8.95 -29.44 -1.21
C PHE A 75 -8.51 -30.24 -2.43
N ASN A 76 -8.39 -29.62 -3.61
CA ASN A 76 -7.91 -30.31 -4.81
C ASN A 76 -6.37 -30.33 -4.90
N GLY A 77 -5.69 -29.33 -4.33
CA GLY A 77 -4.21 -29.23 -4.35
C GLY A 77 -3.52 -30.37 -3.61
N SER A 78 -3.99 -30.71 -2.41
CA SER A 78 -3.34 -31.72 -1.55
C SER A 78 -3.42 -33.15 -2.12
N PRO A 79 -4.59 -33.67 -2.55
CA PRO A 79 -4.67 -35.00 -3.15
C PRO A 79 -3.90 -35.09 -4.48
N LEU A 80 -3.96 -34.04 -5.31
CA LEU A 80 -3.17 -33.99 -6.55
C LEU A 80 -1.67 -34.05 -6.25
N TYR A 81 -1.19 -33.29 -5.26
CA TYR A 81 0.19 -33.34 -4.81
C TYR A 81 0.61 -34.74 -4.34
N GLN A 82 -0.26 -35.45 -3.62
CA GLN A 82 0.01 -36.82 -3.16
C GLN A 82 0.00 -37.83 -4.32
N ALA A 83 -0.83 -37.61 -5.33
CA ALA A 83 -1.00 -38.49 -6.48
C ALA A 83 0.13 -38.36 -7.52
N LEU A 84 0.74 -37.19 -7.62
CA LEU A 84 2.02 -37.05 -8.31
C LEU A 84 3.02 -37.95 -7.57
N ASP A 85 3.56 -38.97 -8.22
CA ASP A 85 4.46 -39.94 -7.58
C ASP A 85 5.83 -39.30 -7.21
N GLY A 86 6.75 -40.11 -6.67
CA GLY A 86 8.10 -39.66 -6.33
C GLY A 86 8.97 -39.26 -7.54
N SER A 87 8.51 -39.52 -8.77
CA SER A 87 9.25 -39.27 -10.02
C SER A 87 9.14 -37.85 -10.53
N HIS A 88 8.29 -37.01 -9.92
CA HIS A 88 8.06 -35.64 -10.37
C HIS A 88 8.26 -34.56 -9.26
N PRO A 89 9.42 -34.49 -8.58
CA PRO A 89 9.63 -33.49 -7.52
C PRO A 89 9.50 -32.03 -8.01
N ALA A 90 10.00 -31.71 -9.21
CA ALA A 90 9.84 -30.38 -9.81
C ALA A 90 8.37 -29.96 -9.95
N ILE A 91 7.52 -30.88 -10.41
CA ILE A 91 6.08 -30.66 -10.61
C ILE A 91 5.40 -30.38 -9.26
N LYS A 92 5.75 -31.14 -8.23
CA LYS A 92 5.27 -30.91 -6.86
C LYS A 92 5.65 -29.53 -6.34
N MET A 93 6.89 -29.12 -6.55
CA MET A 93 7.39 -27.81 -6.13
C MET A 93 6.64 -26.66 -6.82
N VAL A 94 6.45 -26.72 -8.14
CA VAL A 94 5.71 -25.68 -8.86
C VAL A 94 4.21 -25.69 -8.51
N LEU A 95 3.59 -26.87 -8.31
CA LEU A 95 2.20 -26.97 -7.85
C LEU A 95 2.01 -26.31 -6.48
N THR A 96 2.88 -26.58 -5.52
CA THR A 96 2.83 -25.92 -4.21
C THR A 96 2.99 -24.41 -4.34
N ALA A 97 3.96 -23.94 -5.12
CA ALA A 97 4.19 -22.51 -5.33
C ALA A 97 2.98 -21.82 -5.98
N ALA A 98 2.48 -22.37 -7.09
CA ALA A 98 1.33 -21.84 -7.82
C ALA A 98 0.05 -21.86 -6.96
N THR A 99 -0.15 -22.90 -6.14
CA THR A 99 -1.31 -22.97 -5.23
C THR A 99 -1.24 -21.87 -4.17
N ASN A 100 -0.07 -21.64 -3.57
CA ASN A 100 0.12 -20.54 -2.62
C ASN A 100 -0.10 -19.18 -3.29
N ASP A 101 0.36 -19.00 -4.52
CA ASP A 101 0.22 -17.74 -5.26
C ASP A 101 -1.24 -17.46 -5.68
N VAL A 102 -2.04 -18.46 -6.06
CA VAL A 102 -3.47 -18.24 -6.36
C VAL A 102 -4.28 -17.93 -5.10
N LEU A 103 -3.96 -18.58 -3.97
CA LEU A 103 -4.59 -18.25 -2.69
C LEU A 103 -4.18 -16.85 -2.20
N ALA A 104 -2.91 -16.48 -2.38
CA ALA A 104 -2.43 -15.14 -2.08
C ALA A 104 -3.11 -14.10 -2.98
N LEU A 105 -3.25 -14.36 -4.28
CA LEU A 105 -3.96 -13.50 -5.23
C LEU A 105 -5.38 -13.21 -4.74
N LEU A 106 -6.18 -14.24 -4.47
CA LEU A 106 -7.57 -14.09 -4.03
C LEU A 106 -7.65 -13.29 -2.73
N ARG A 107 -6.74 -13.57 -1.78
CA ARG A 107 -6.66 -12.81 -0.52
C ARG A 107 -6.30 -11.34 -0.76
N HIS A 108 -5.28 -11.04 -1.57
CA HIS A 108 -4.85 -9.66 -1.83
C HIS A 108 -5.93 -8.86 -2.57
N VAL A 109 -6.63 -9.47 -3.54
CA VAL A 109 -7.80 -8.86 -4.18
C VAL A 109 -8.90 -8.59 -3.16
N ASN A 110 -9.16 -9.53 -2.23
CA ASN A 110 -10.15 -9.32 -1.17
C ASN A 110 -9.79 -8.16 -0.22
N HIS A 111 -8.50 -7.95 0.04
CA HIS A 111 -7.98 -6.83 0.85
C HIS A 111 -7.75 -5.56 0.03
N LEU A 112 -8.21 -5.50 -1.22
CA LEU A 112 -8.06 -4.34 -2.09
C LEU A 112 -6.59 -3.95 -2.39
N ASP A 113 -5.66 -4.89 -2.18
CA ASP A 113 -4.22 -4.71 -2.38
C ASP A 113 -3.81 -5.16 -3.79
N GLY A 114 -4.07 -4.29 -4.76
CA GLY A 114 -3.79 -4.56 -6.16
C GLY A 114 -2.32 -4.80 -6.49
N ARG A 115 -1.37 -4.19 -5.76
CA ARG A 115 0.07 -4.36 -6.06
C ARG A 115 0.57 -5.73 -5.64
N SER A 116 0.19 -6.19 -4.45
CA SER A 116 0.52 -7.56 -4.03
C SER A 116 -0.25 -8.60 -4.85
N ALA A 117 -1.51 -8.32 -5.20
CA ALA A 117 -2.27 -9.16 -6.12
C ALA A 117 -1.57 -9.28 -7.49
N ALA A 118 -1.06 -8.18 -8.03
CA ALA A 118 -0.32 -8.18 -9.30
C ALA A 118 0.97 -8.98 -9.23
N HIS A 119 1.68 -8.93 -8.11
CA HIS A 119 2.85 -9.80 -7.88
C HIS A 119 2.45 -11.28 -7.98
N SER A 120 1.42 -11.71 -7.25
CA SER A 120 0.95 -13.09 -7.30
C SER A 120 0.45 -13.50 -8.69
N ALA A 121 -0.33 -12.65 -9.36
CA ALA A 121 -0.83 -12.91 -10.72
C ALA A 121 0.30 -13.04 -11.75
N ARG A 122 1.33 -12.18 -11.66
CA ARG A 122 2.52 -12.28 -12.50
C ARG A 122 3.23 -13.61 -12.29
N THR A 123 3.45 -14.02 -11.04
CA THR A 123 4.11 -15.28 -10.72
C THR A 123 3.29 -16.48 -11.21
N LEU A 124 1.96 -16.42 -11.16
CA LEU A 124 1.09 -17.48 -11.72
C LEU A 124 1.31 -17.68 -13.23
N PHE A 125 1.54 -16.61 -13.99
CA PHE A 125 1.90 -16.75 -15.41
C PHE A 125 3.27 -17.42 -15.58
N GLU A 126 4.26 -17.06 -14.76
CA GLU A 126 5.57 -17.72 -14.77
C GLU A 126 5.46 -19.20 -14.40
N HIS A 127 4.61 -19.56 -13.43
CA HIS A 127 4.31 -20.94 -13.08
C HIS A 127 3.59 -21.69 -14.21
N ALA A 128 2.66 -21.04 -14.90
CA ALA A 128 1.97 -21.60 -16.06
C ALA A 128 2.96 -21.94 -17.18
N VAL A 129 3.89 -21.04 -17.53
CA VAL A 129 4.95 -21.37 -18.51
C VAL A 129 5.88 -22.46 -17.99
N THR A 130 6.23 -22.39 -16.69
CA THR A 130 7.12 -23.37 -16.05
C THR A 130 6.55 -24.78 -16.07
N ILE A 131 5.25 -24.97 -15.78
CA ILE A 131 4.66 -26.32 -15.81
C ILE A 131 4.66 -26.91 -17.22
N TYR A 132 4.53 -26.08 -18.26
CA TYR A 132 4.65 -26.54 -19.64
C TYR A 132 6.07 -27.01 -19.96
N ASP A 133 7.08 -26.20 -19.62
CA ASP A 133 8.49 -26.56 -19.79
C ASP A 133 8.84 -27.88 -19.09
N LEU A 134 8.41 -28.05 -17.84
CA LEU A 134 8.75 -29.23 -17.04
C LEU A 134 8.17 -30.54 -17.60
N TYR A 135 7.06 -30.45 -18.34
CA TYR A 135 6.46 -31.58 -19.02
C TYR A 135 6.87 -31.70 -20.49
N GLU A 136 7.72 -30.81 -21.02
CA GLU A 136 8.20 -30.87 -22.40
C GLU A 136 9.35 -31.89 -22.52
N PRO A 137 9.15 -33.06 -23.16
CA PRO A 137 10.18 -34.08 -23.23
C PRO A 137 11.33 -33.62 -24.13
N GLY A 138 12.56 -33.67 -23.61
CA GLY A 138 13.76 -33.27 -24.34
C GLY A 138 13.88 -31.75 -24.57
N GLY A 139 13.06 -30.94 -23.89
CA GLY A 139 13.17 -29.48 -23.92
C GLY A 139 14.45 -28.96 -23.25
N PRO A 140 14.79 -27.68 -23.44
CA PRO A 140 16.00 -27.06 -22.87
C PRO A 140 15.90 -26.84 -21.34
N ASN A 141 14.73 -27.04 -20.76
CA ASN A 141 14.39 -26.72 -19.36
C ASN A 141 13.95 -27.98 -18.58
N PRO A 142 14.82 -29.00 -18.44
CA PRO A 142 14.42 -30.27 -17.83
C PRO A 142 14.12 -30.13 -16.32
N PRO A 143 13.27 -31.00 -15.74
CA PRO A 143 12.88 -30.95 -14.32
C PRO A 143 14.02 -30.87 -13.31
N GLU A 144 15.11 -31.61 -13.55
CA GLU A 144 16.26 -31.66 -12.66
C GLU A 144 16.96 -30.30 -12.57
N ARG A 145 16.88 -29.50 -13.66
CA ARG A 145 17.43 -28.14 -13.68
C ARG A 145 16.62 -27.20 -12.77
N TYR A 146 15.29 -27.29 -12.81
CA TYR A 146 14.41 -26.54 -11.91
C TYR A 146 14.66 -26.92 -10.44
N GLU A 147 14.74 -28.22 -10.15
CA GLU A 147 15.00 -28.74 -8.81
C GLU A 147 16.36 -28.28 -8.27
N ALA A 148 17.40 -28.35 -9.08
CA ALA A 148 18.74 -27.91 -8.71
C ALA A 148 18.78 -26.41 -8.34
N HIS A 149 17.94 -25.58 -8.97
CA HIS A 149 17.96 -24.13 -8.76
C HIS A 149 17.52 -23.73 -7.33
N GLN A 150 16.83 -24.60 -6.59
CA GLN A 150 16.54 -24.32 -5.18
C GLN A 150 17.83 -24.10 -4.36
N HIS A 151 18.93 -24.76 -4.73
CA HIS A 151 20.20 -24.65 -4.04
C HIS A 151 20.89 -23.32 -4.34
N VAL A 152 20.67 -22.74 -5.53
CA VAL A 152 21.11 -21.36 -5.85
C VAL A 152 20.42 -20.37 -4.91
N THR A 153 19.11 -20.48 -4.72
CA THR A 153 18.37 -19.62 -3.79
C THR A 153 18.87 -19.79 -2.35
N ARG A 154 19.11 -21.03 -1.88
CA ARG A 154 19.68 -21.29 -0.55
C ARG A 154 21.06 -20.66 -0.38
N GLN A 155 21.91 -20.71 -1.40
CA GLN A 155 23.21 -20.05 -1.40
C GLN A 155 23.06 -18.53 -1.25
N PHE A 156 22.17 -17.88 -2.01
CA PHE A 156 21.93 -16.44 -1.86
C PHE A 156 21.39 -16.06 -0.48
N VAL A 157 20.49 -16.86 0.09
CA VAL A 157 19.98 -16.66 1.46
C VAL A 157 21.12 -16.76 2.47
N ALA A 158 21.98 -17.76 2.35
CA ALA A 158 23.11 -17.97 3.26
C ALA A 158 24.14 -16.82 3.22
N GLN A 159 24.33 -16.21 2.05
CA GLN A 159 25.24 -15.08 1.86
C GLN A 159 24.67 -13.73 2.33
N ARG A 160 23.35 -13.60 2.46
CA ARG A 160 22.69 -12.34 2.83
C ARG A 160 22.79 -12.08 4.34
N ARG A 161 23.94 -11.57 4.79
CA ARG A 161 24.31 -11.45 6.21
C ARG A 161 24.15 -10.06 6.85
N TRP A 162 23.78 -9.03 6.09
CA TRP A 162 23.78 -7.64 6.58
C TRP A 162 22.91 -7.41 7.83
N TRP A 163 21.79 -8.12 7.95
CA TRP A 163 20.79 -7.96 9.01
C TRP A 163 21.17 -8.70 10.31
N LEU A 164 22.21 -9.54 10.31
CA LEU A 164 22.67 -10.26 11.50
C LEU A 164 23.11 -9.31 12.62
N THR A 165 23.57 -8.11 12.25
CA THR A 165 23.96 -7.05 13.19
C THR A 165 22.79 -6.50 14.00
N LEU A 166 21.55 -6.66 13.51
CA LEU A 166 20.32 -6.26 14.19
C LEU A 166 19.89 -7.28 15.27
N LEU A 167 20.50 -8.48 15.29
CA LEU A 167 20.20 -9.51 16.27
C LEU A 167 21.04 -9.38 17.55
N SER A 168 20.49 -9.88 18.66
CA SER A 168 21.26 -10.08 19.89
C SER A 168 22.41 -11.09 19.68
N ALA A 169 23.46 -11.02 20.49
CA ALA A 169 24.65 -11.87 20.32
C ALA A 169 24.33 -13.38 20.29
N LYS A 170 23.39 -13.85 21.12
CA LYS A 170 22.98 -15.26 21.15
C LYS A 170 22.22 -15.67 19.89
N GLN A 171 21.29 -14.82 19.43
CA GLN A 171 20.52 -15.07 18.20
C GLN A 171 21.44 -15.03 16.98
N ARG A 172 22.33 -14.04 16.93
CA ARG A 172 23.34 -13.88 15.86
C ARG A 172 24.18 -15.14 15.68
N ARG A 173 24.81 -15.64 16.75
CA ARG A 173 25.63 -16.87 16.68
C ARG A 173 24.85 -18.09 16.20
N ARG A 174 23.61 -18.25 16.67
CA ARG A 174 22.73 -19.36 16.24
C ARG A 174 22.40 -19.26 14.76
N GLU A 175 22.13 -18.04 14.29
CA GLU A 175 21.75 -17.80 12.91
C GLU A 175 22.95 -17.89 11.96
N GLU A 176 24.12 -17.38 12.34
CA GLU A 176 25.38 -17.59 11.62
C GLU A 176 25.64 -19.07 11.39
N ALA A 177 25.56 -19.91 12.44
CA ALA A 177 25.73 -21.35 12.31
C ALA A 177 24.70 -22.01 11.37
N ARG A 178 23.45 -21.53 11.36
CA ARG A 178 22.40 -22.00 10.46
C ARG A 178 22.71 -21.63 9.00
N LEU A 179 23.12 -20.38 8.75
CA LEU A 179 23.49 -19.90 7.41
C LEU A 179 24.75 -20.60 6.90
N ASP A 180 25.76 -20.85 7.74
CA ASP A 180 26.98 -21.58 7.37
C ASP A 180 26.70 -23.04 7.04
N ARG A 181 25.77 -23.67 7.75
CA ARG A 181 25.30 -25.03 7.39
C ARG A 181 24.56 -25.01 6.05
N MET A 182 23.63 -24.06 5.86
CA MET A 182 22.89 -23.90 4.62
C MET A 182 23.81 -23.67 3.41
N GLN A 183 24.84 -22.83 3.57
CA GLN A 183 25.84 -22.58 2.53
C GLN A 183 26.56 -23.86 2.13
N ARG A 184 27.08 -24.62 3.10
CA ARG A 184 27.79 -25.88 2.84
C ARG A 184 26.92 -26.92 2.14
N GLU A 185 25.67 -27.08 2.57
CA GLU A 185 24.70 -27.98 1.94
C GLU A 185 24.39 -27.56 0.49
N ALA A 186 24.19 -26.25 0.25
CA ALA A 186 23.92 -25.72 -1.08
C ALA A 186 25.13 -25.87 -2.02
N ASP A 187 26.33 -25.55 -1.55
CA ASP A 187 27.57 -25.68 -2.34
C ASP A 187 27.86 -27.15 -2.70
N GLY A 188 27.66 -28.07 -1.75
CA GLY A 188 27.81 -29.50 -1.98
C GLY A 188 26.84 -30.01 -3.05
N ALA A 189 25.57 -29.60 -2.98
CA ALA A 189 24.57 -29.97 -3.98
C ALA A 189 24.87 -29.40 -5.38
N LEU A 190 25.31 -28.14 -5.47
CA LEU A 190 25.59 -27.48 -6.76
C LEU A 190 26.86 -28.01 -7.45
N THR A 191 27.87 -28.42 -6.68
CA THR A 191 29.14 -28.97 -7.20
C THR A 191 28.91 -30.23 -8.04
N GLY A 192 27.84 -30.98 -7.79
CA GLY A 192 27.44 -32.16 -8.56
C GLY A 192 26.55 -31.89 -9.77
N THR A 193 26.16 -30.64 -10.04
CA THR A 193 25.24 -30.31 -11.14
C THR A 193 25.98 -29.89 -12.41
N GLN A 194 25.56 -30.39 -13.57
CA GLN A 194 26.03 -29.91 -14.87
C GLN A 194 25.66 -28.44 -15.17
N TYR A 195 24.80 -27.85 -14.34
CA TYR A 195 24.22 -26.52 -14.50
C TYR A 195 25.05 -25.41 -13.83
N ALA A 196 26.24 -25.69 -13.27
CA ALA A 196 27.04 -24.72 -12.50
C ALA A 196 27.52 -23.46 -13.27
N ALA A 197 27.24 -23.36 -14.57
CA ALA A 197 27.58 -22.19 -15.41
C ALA A 197 26.82 -20.91 -15.01
N GLY A 198 27.43 -19.74 -15.27
CA GLY A 198 27.01 -18.45 -14.74
C GLY A 198 25.56 -18.03 -15.02
N THR A 199 24.98 -18.45 -16.15
CA THR A 199 23.59 -18.12 -16.53
C THR A 199 22.57 -18.81 -15.62
N PHE A 200 22.82 -20.06 -15.22
CA PHE A 200 21.95 -20.83 -14.32
C PHE A 200 21.84 -20.21 -12.93
N ARG A 201 22.92 -19.57 -12.45
CA ARG A 201 22.91 -18.86 -11.16
C ARG A 201 21.99 -17.65 -11.15
N ARG A 202 21.62 -17.11 -12.33
CA ARG A 202 20.71 -15.96 -12.45
C ARG A 202 19.27 -16.40 -12.69
N GLN A 203 19.08 -17.47 -13.45
CA GLN A 203 17.78 -18.01 -13.81
C GLN A 203 17.85 -19.51 -14.05
N TRP A 204 16.83 -20.24 -13.60
CA TRP A 204 16.79 -21.69 -13.74
C TRP A 204 16.54 -22.14 -15.17
N HIS A 205 15.92 -21.33 -16.02
CA HIS A 205 15.54 -21.70 -17.39
C HIS A 205 16.45 -21.08 -18.46
N GLU A 206 16.43 -21.64 -19.65
CA GLU A 206 16.98 -21.11 -20.89
C GLU A 206 15.90 -20.35 -21.68
N GLY A 207 16.31 -19.38 -22.48
CA GLY A 207 15.40 -18.48 -23.19
C GLY A 207 14.76 -17.41 -22.29
N ASN A 208 14.13 -16.43 -22.91
CA ASN A 208 13.30 -15.45 -22.21
C ASN A 208 11.85 -15.97 -22.05
N LEU A 209 11.08 -15.36 -21.16
CA LEU A 209 9.72 -15.81 -20.86
C LEU A 209 8.75 -15.70 -22.05
N TYR A 210 8.94 -14.70 -22.94
CA TYR A 210 8.08 -14.54 -24.13
C TYR A 210 8.24 -15.72 -25.08
N ASP A 211 9.47 -16.06 -25.44
CA ASP A 211 9.75 -17.15 -26.38
C ASP A 211 9.26 -18.49 -25.83
N ARG A 212 9.44 -18.72 -24.52
CA ARG A 212 8.92 -19.90 -23.82
C ARG A 212 7.39 -19.94 -23.86
N ALA A 213 6.72 -18.82 -23.54
CA ALA A 213 5.27 -18.73 -23.62
C ALA A 213 4.76 -18.95 -25.05
N ALA A 214 5.45 -18.41 -26.06
CA ALA A 214 5.11 -18.58 -27.46
C ALA A 214 5.25 -20.03 -27.92
N GLY A 215 6.32 -20.73 -27.50
CA GLY A 215 6.51 -22.16 -27.77
C GLY A 215 5.36 -23.04 -27.25
N HIS A 216 4.71 -22.60 -26.17
CA HIS A 216 3.59 -23.31 -25.53
C HIS A 216 2.19 -22.77 -25.92
N GLY A 217 2.11 -21.77 -26.80
CA GLY A 217 0.84 -21.14 -27.18
C GLY A 217 0.21 -20.27 -26.09
N LEU A 218 0.99 -19.84 -25.09
CA LEU A 218 0.56 -19.01 -23.96
C LEU A 218 0.76 -17.50 -24.19
N THR A 219 1.10 -17.10 -25.42
CA THR A 219 1.28 -15.69 -25.81
C THR A 219 0.12 -14.76 -25.40
N PRO A 220 -1.17 -15.17 -25.45
CA PRO A 220 -2.27 -14.31 -25.03
C PRO A 220 -2.15 -13.77 -23.59
N GLY A 221 -1.55 -14.53 -22.67
CA GLY A 221 -1.33 -14.07 -21.29
C GLY A 221 -0.09 -13.20 -21.10
N TYR A 222 0.78 -13.08 -22.12
CA TYR A 222 2.03 -12.35 -21.99
C TYR A 222 1.82 -10.83 -21.88
N ASP A 223 0.80 -10.29 -22.55
CA ASP A 223 0.48 -8.86 -22.44
C ASP A 223 -0.02 -8.51 -21.03
N GLY A 224 -0.86 -9.38 -20.44
CA GLY A 224 -1.25 -9.32 -19.04
C GLY A 224 -0.03 -9.36 -18.11
N TYR A 225 0.87 -10.33 -18.32
CA TYR A 225 2.14 -10.41 -17.61
C TYR A 225 2.96 -9.12 -17.67
N ARG A 226 3.08 -8.48 -18.85
CA ARG A 226 3.84 -7.23 -19.01
C ARG A 226 3.23 -6.08 -18.20
N ILE A 227 1.90 -5.97 -18.19
CA ILE A 227 1.19 -4.96 -17.40
C ILE A 227 1.51 -5.16 -15.92
N LEU A 228 1.32 -6.37 -15.41
CA LEU A 228 1.56 -6.70 -14.00
C LEU A 228 3.04 -6.54 -13.61
N SER A 229 3.95 -6.91 -14.51
CA SER A 229 5.41 -6.77 -14.33
C SER A 229 5.86 -5.30 -14.28
N SER A 230 5.18 -4.40 -15.01
CA SER A 230 5.52 -2.97 -14.99
C SER A 230 5.41 -2.33 -13.60
N VAL A 231 4.46 -2.80 -12.79
CA VAL A 231 4.24 -2.32 -11.41
C VAL A 231 5.37 -2.79 -10.48
N VAL A 232 5.84 -4.02 -10.67
CA VAL A 232 6.92 -4.64 -9.89
C VAL A 232 8.27 -4.00 -10.21
N HIS A 233 8.51 -3.65 -11.47
CA HIS A 233 9.74 -2.98 -11.90
C HIS A 233 9.76 -1.47 -11.64
N GLY A 234 8.74 -0.92 -10.98
CA GLY A 234 8.69 0.51 -10.64
C GLY A 234 8.54 1.42 -11.87
N SER A 235 7.90 0.92 -12.94
CA SER A 235 7.58 1.75 -14.11
C SER A 235 6.53 2.80 -13.75
N ALA A 236 6.65 4.00 -14.35
CA ALA A 236 5.63 5.04 -14.23
C ALA A 236 4.26 4.59 -14.77
N GLY A 237 4.23 3.62 -15.69
CA GLY A 237 2.99 3.00 -16.18
C GLY A 237 2.21 2.27 -15.08
N GLY A 238 2.88 1.80 -14.03
CA GLY A 238 2.25 1.19 -12.86
C GLY A 238 1.52 2.18 -11.93
N LEU A 239 1.34 3.43 -12.37
CA LEU A 239 0.60 4.46 -11.64
C LEU A 239 -0.81 4.70 -12.20
N SER A 240 -1.23 4.01 -13.27
CA SER A 240 -2.50 4.29 -13.97
C SER A 240 -3.74 4.20 -13.08
N GLY A 241 -3.75 3.30 -12.09
CA GLY A 241 -4.86 3.13 -11.14
C GLY A 241 -4.76 3.97 -9.87
N VAL A 242 -3.71 4.78 -9.72
CA VAL A 242 -3.44 5.60 -8.52
C VAL A 242 -3.18 7.07 -8.85
N VAL A 243 -3.42 7.50 -10.09
CA VAL A 243 -3.38 8.91 -10.51
C VAL A 243 -4.64 9.26 -11.25
N LYS A 244 -5.29 10.35 -10.84
CA LYS A 244 -6.50 10.86 -11.48
C LYS A 244 -6.45 12.37 -11.61
N LYS A 245 -6.88 12.91 -12.75
CA LYS A 245 -7.01 14.34 -12.97
C LYS A 245 -8.34 14.85 -12.39
N ILE A 246 -8.28 15.80 -11.46
CA ILE A 246 -9.43 16.42 -10.78
C ILE A 246 -9.25 17.94 -10.86
N ASP A 247 -10.21 18.63 -11.46
CA ASP A 247 -10.15 20.07 -11.82
C ASP A 247 -8.82 20.50 -12.45
N GLY A 248 -8.34 19.69 -13.40
CA GLY A 248 -7.10 19.95 -14.13
C GLY A 248 -5.81 19.64 -13.36
N THR A 249 -5.90 19.17 -12.12
CA THR A 249 -4.74 18.82 -11.26
C THR A 249 -4.61 17.31 -11.14
N ASP A 250 -3.38 16.79 -11.26
CA ASP A 250 -3.13 15.37 -11.04
C ASP A 250 -3.13 15.05 -9.54
N VAL A 251 -4.01 14.15 -9.14
CA VAL A 251 -4.17 13.68 -7.77
C VAL A 251 -3.60 12.28 -7.68
N HIS A 252 -2.58 12.12 -6.85
CA HIS A 252 -1.94 10.83 -6.57
C HIS A 252 -2.52 10.23 -5.29
N ARG A 253 -2.90 8.96 -5.34
CA ARG A 253 -3.29 8.16 -4.18
C ARG A 253 -2.11 7.31 -3.72
N VAL A 254 -1.93 7.20 -2.40
CA VAL A 254 -1.06 6.22 -1.76
C VAL A 254 -1.95 5.11 -1.21
N GLY A 255 -1.56 3.85 -1.41
CA GLY A 255 -2.31 2.68 -0.92
C GLY A 255 -2.92 1.86 -2.05
N MET A 256 -4.23 1.59 -1.96
CA MET A 256 -4.94 0.65 -2.82
C MET A 256 -4.87 1.02 -4.30
N ASP A 257 -4.65 0.02 -5.15
CA ASP A 257 -4.74 0.11 -6.61
C ASP A 257 -5.82 -0.85 -7.11
N LEU A 258 -7.06 -0.36 -7.18
CA LEU A 258 -8.24 -1.19 -7.41
C LEU A 258 -8.41 -1.62 -8.87
N ASP A 259 -7.91 -0.82 -9.81
CA ASP A 259 -7.87 -1.19 -11.22
C ASP A 259 -6.86 -2.33 -11.41
N LEU A 260 -5.69 -2.23 -10.78
CA LEU A 260 -4.70 -3.30 -10.81
C LEU A 260 -5.20 -4.57 -10.10
N ALA A 261 -5.97 -4.46 -9.02
CA ALA A 261 -6.59 -5.63 -8.37
C ALA A 261 -7.54 -6.37 -9.34
N ALA A 262 -8.34 -5.64 -10.14
CA ALA A 262 -9.22 -6.24 -11.14
C ALA A 262 -8.43 -6.92 -12.26
N ILE A 263 -7.36 -6.29 -12.75
CA ILE A 263 -6.46 -6.87 -13.77
C ILE A 263 -5.78 -8.13 -13.23
N ALA A 264 -5.22 -8.06 -12.02
CA ALA A 264 -4.56 -9.18 -11.37
C ALA A 264 -5.52 -10.37 -11.16
N PHE A 265 -6.76 -10.12 -10.78
CA PHE A 265 -7.78 -11.17 -10.65
C PHE A 265 -8.01 -11.87 -12.00
N ALA A 266 -8.19 -11.13 -13.08
CA ALA A 266 -8.43 -11.69 -14.41
C ALA A 266 -7.21 -12.48 -14.94
N GLU A 267 -6.05 -11.83 -15.00
CA GLU A 267 -4.83 -12.40 -15.59
C GLU A 267 -4.26 -13.55 -14.75
N GLY A 268 -4.31 -13.42 -13.41
CA GLY A 268 -3.84 -14.44 -12.49
C GLY A 268 -4.70 -15.70 -12.53
N LEU A 269 -6.03 -15.56 -12.57
CA LEU A 269 -6.93 -16.72 -12.68
C LEU A 269 -6.89 -17.37 -14.06
N TRP A 270 -6.72 -16.59 -15.12
CA TRP A 270 -6.45 -17.15 -16.45
C TRP A 270 -5.17 -17.98 -16.45
N SER A 271 -4.09 -17.45 -15.87
CA SER A 271 -2.80 -18.15 -15.78
C SER A 271 -2.91 -19.43 -14.94
N TRP A 272 -3.60 -19.36 -13.79
CA TRP A 272 -3.90 -20.53 -12.97
C TRP A 272 -4.72 -21.58 -13.73
N ARG A 273 -5.69 -21.16 -14.55
CA ARG A 273 -6.47 -22.07 -15.38
C ARG A 273 -5.60 -22.79 -16.40
N GLU A 274 -4.70 -22.09 -17.11
CA GLU A 274 -3.80 -22.74 -18.07
C GLU A 274 -2.81 -23.68 -17.38
N PHE A 275 -2.31 -23.30 -16.19
CA PHE A 275 -1.53 -24.19 -15.33
C PHE A 275 -2.31 -25.48 -14.98
N ALA A 276 -3.55 -25.34 -14.52
CA ALA A 276 -4.41 -26.47 -14.16
C ALA A 276 -4.79 -27.34 -15.39
N ARG A 277 -5.01 -26.74 -16.56
CA ARG A 277 -5.27 -27.47 -17.82
C ARG A 277 -4.09 -28.32 -18.23
N LYS A 278 -2.86 -27.82 -18.08
CA LYS A 278 -1.66 -28.62 -18.33
C LYS A 278 -1.60 -29.81 -17.36
N LEU A 279 -1.80 -29.58 -16.07
CA LEU A 279 -1.85 -30.68 -15.09
C LEU A 279 -2.95 -31.70 -15.43
N GLN A 280 -4.14 -31.24 -15.80
CA GLN A 280 -5.25 -32.10 -16.19
C GLN A 280 -4.86 -32.99 -17.37
N LYS A 281 -4.26 -32.41 -18.41
CA LYS A 281 -3.83 -33.13 -19.60
C LYS A 281 -2.78 -34.20 -19.28
N GLU A 282 -1.79 -33.89 -18.46
CA GLU A 282 -0.66 -34.79 -18.20
C GLU A 282 -0.97 -35.84 -17.13
N THR A 283 -1.87 -35.55 -16.20
CA THR A 283 -2.18 -36.47 -15.08
C THR A 283 -3.49 -37.22 -15.24
N ALA A 284 -4.42 -36.75 -16.08
CA ALA A 284 -5.79 -37.27 -16.22
C ALA A 284 -6.55 -37.39 -14.89
N ARG A 285 -6.24 -36.51 -13.92
CA ARG A 285 -6.82 -36.51 -12.57
C ARG A 285 -8.03 -35.57 -12.48
N ASP A 286 -9.08 -36.04 -11.81
CA ASP A 286 -10.29 -35.25 -11.54
C ASP A 286 -9.99 -34.00 -10.71
N GLU A 287 -9.00 -34.06 -9.81
CA GLU A 287 -8.61 -32.91 -9.00
C GLU A 287 -8.09 -31.75 -9.86
N ALA A 288 -7.31 -32.05 -10.90
CA ALA A 288 -6.84 -31.03 -11.85
C ALA A 288 -7.99 -30.49 -12.72
N ALA A 289 -8.92 -31.35 -13.14
CA ALA A 289 -10.14 -30.93 -13.83
C ALA A 289 -11.00 -30.00 -12.97
N ASN A 290 -11.12 -30.30 -11.68
CA ASN A 290 -11.82 -29.45 -10.72
C ASN A 290 -11.13 -28.09 -10.54
N MET A 291 -9.80 -28.03 -10.53
CA MET A 291 -9.08 -26.75 -10.48
C MET A 291 -9.38 -25.87 -11.70
N VAL A 292 -9.47 -26.46 -12.90
CA VAL A 292 -9.87 -25.73 -14.12
C VAL A 292 -11.28 -25.17 -13.96
N ARG A 293 -12.22 -26.01 -13.53
CA ARG A 293 -13.62 -25.59 -13.30
C ARG A 293 -13.72 -24.47 -12.26
N VAL A 294 -13.00 -24.57 -11.15
CA VAL A 294 -12.94 -23.53 -10.12
C VAL A 294 -12.38 -22.23 -10.68
N ALA A 295 -11.34 -22.29 -11.51
CA ALA A 295 -10.78 -21.11 -12.17
C ALA A 295 -11.80 -20.46 -13.12
N ASP A 296 -12.54 -21.26 -13.90
CA ASP A 296 -13.60 -20.76 -14.80
C ASP A 296 -14.80 -20.18 -14.02
N GLU A 297 -15.20 -20.79 -12.90
CA GLU A 297 -16.23 -20.26 -11.98
C GLU A 297 -15.80 -18.88 -11.42
N LEU A 298 -14.57 -18.77 -10.92
CA LEU A 298 -14.00 -17.51 -10.42
C LEU A 298 -13.88 -16.44 -11.52
N LEU A 299 -13.44 -16.82 -12.73
CA LEU A 299 -13.42 -15.91 -13.88
C LEU A 299 -14.83 -15.46 -14.27
N GLY A 300 -15.85 -16.31 -14.08
CA GLY A 300 -17.26 -15.95 -14.23
C GLY A 300 -17.71 -14.83 -13.28
N CYS A 301 -17.07 -14.70 -12.11
CA CYS A 301 -17.33 -13.61 -11.17
C CYS A 301 -16.69 -12.27 -11.57
N LEU A 302 -15.77 -12.25 -12.53
CA LEU A 302 -14.98 -11.06 -12.91
C LEU A 302 -15.83 -9.81 -13.19
N PRO A 303 -16.95 -9.86 -13.94
CA PRO A 303 -17.74 -8.66 -14.19
C PRO A 303 -18.26 -8.00 -12.91
N ARG A 304 -18.66 -8.80 -11.91
CA ARG A 304 -19.15 -8.32 -10.62
C ARG A 304 -18.01 -7.81 -9.75
N VAL A 305 -16.91 -8.56 -9.68
CA VAL A 305 -15.68 -8.14 -8.97
C VAL A 305 -15.17 -6.79 -9.50
N ARG A 306 -15.05 -6.64 -10.83
CA ARG A 306 -14.59 -5.40 -11.45
C ARG A 306 -15.55 -4.24 -11.19
N ALA A 307 -16.86 -4.46 -11.33
CA ALA A 307 -17.86 -3.42 -11.06
C ALA A 307 -17.78 -2.93 -9.61
N THR A 308 -17.71 -3.87 -8.64
CA THR A 308 -17.57 -3.54 -7.23
C THR A 308 -16.27 -2.78 -6.94
N LEU A 309 -15.13 -3.21 -7.48
CA LEU A 309 -13.85 -2.50 -7.33
C LEU A 309 -13.91 -1.09 -7.91
N VAL A 310 -14.51 -0.90 -9.08
CA VAL A 310 -14.72 0.42 -9.68
C VAL A 310 -15.61 1.31 -8.80
N ASP A 311 -16.66 0.75 -8.20
CA ASP A 311 -17.57 1.50 -7.33
C ASP A 311 -16.95 1.83 -5.96
N ILE A 312 -16.07 0.97 -5.43
CA ILE A 312 -15.20 1.33 -4.31
C ILE A 312 -14.25 2.47 -4.73
N ASP A 313 -13.58 2.34 -5.88
CA ASP A 313 -12.60 3.32 -6.36
C ASP A 313 -13.20 4.72 -6.51
N LYS A 314 -14.38 4.84 -7.12
CA LYS A 314 -15.12 6.11 -7.24
C LYS A 314 -15.38 6.79 -5.90
N ARG A 315 -15.58 6.01 -4.82
CA ARG A 315 -15.85 6.53 -3.47
C ARG A 315 -14.59 7.01 -2.76
N LEU A 316 -13.43 6.47 -3.12
CA LEU A 316 -12.13 6.81 -2.51
C LEU A 316 -11.50 8.08 -3.09
N TRP A 317 -11.81 8.42 -4.35
CA TRP A 317 -11.31 9.66 -4.94
C TRP A 317 -11.98 10.89 -4.32
N PRO A 318 -11.23 11.97 -4.03
CA PRO A 318 -11.84 13.23 -3.62
C PRO A 318 -12.71 13.78 -4.77
N LYS A 319 -13.77 14.50 -4.42
CA LYS A 319 -14.69 15.09 -5.41
C LYS A 319 -14.13 16.36 -6.02
N ASP A 320 -13.37 17.12 -5.23
CA ASP A 320 -12.79 18.39 -5.60
C ASP A 320 -11.26 18.28 -5.63
N ALA A 321 -10.60 19.14 -6.40
CA ALA A 321 -9.15 19.20 -6.40
C ALA A 321 -8.59 19.44 -4.99
N PRO A 322 -7.39 18.91 -4.70
CA PRO A 322 -6.66 19.20 -3.48
C PRO A 322 -6.59 20.70 -3.20
N ALA A 323 -6.82 21.10 -1.95
CA ALA A 323 -6.64 22.48 -1.54
C ALA A 323 -5.22 22.94 -1.92
N ARG A 324 -5.13 24.03 -2.70
CA ARG A 324 -3.84 24.58 -3.11
C ARG A 324 -3.10 25.11 -1.88
N PRO A 325 -1.76 25.08 -1.87
CA PRO A 325 -0.99 25.72 -0.82
C PRO A 325 -1.40 27.18 -0.63
N ILE A 326 -1.56 27.61 0.62
CA ILE A 326 -2.11 28.92 0.99
C ILE A 326 -1.01 29.80 1.57
N ALA A 327 -1.02 31.09 1.24
CA ALA A 327 -0.13 32.05 1.88
C ALA A 327 -0.44 32.14 3.39
N MET A 328 0.59 31.98 4.21
CA MET A 328 0.51 32.05 5.66
C MET A 328 1.53 33.07 6.17
N LEU A 329 1.08 33.96 7.05
CA LEU A 329 1.93 34.89 7.77
C LEU A 329 2.14 34.38 9.19
N ALA A 330 3.40 34.27 9.60
CA ALA A 330 3.80 34.09 10.99
C ALA A 330 4.36 35.39 11.54
N ILE A 331 3.79 35.86 12.65
CA ILE A 331 4.11 37.11 13.32
C ILE A 331 4.79 36.77 14.64
N TYR A 332 6.02 37.24 14.83
CA TYR A 332 6.81 37.02 16.04
C TYR A 332 7.11 38.35 16.76
N GLY A 333 7.26 38.26 18.08
CA GLY A 333 7.78 39.34 18.93
C GLY A 333 6.98 40.63 18.81
N GLN A 334 5.69 40.58 19.17
CA GLN A 334 4.78 41.74 19.17
C GLN A 334 4.70 42.47 17.81
N GLY A 335 4.77 41.72 16.70
CA GLY A 335 4.73 42.29 15.36
C GLY A 335 6.07 42.73 14.78
N ARG A 336 7.19 42.55 15.50
CA ARG A 336 8.52 43.02 15.04
C ARG A 336 9.15 42.16 13.94
N LYS A 337 8.74 40.89 13.83
CA LYS A 337 9.28 39.96 12.83
C LYS A 337 8.16 39.23 12.11
N LEU A 338 8.05 39.51 10.82
CA LEU A 338 7.08 38.90 9.92
C LEU A 338 7.78 37.86 9.05
N ARG A 339 7.19 36.67 8.94
CA ARG A 339 7.67 35.61 8.07
C ARG A 339 6.51 35.06 7.27
N TRP A 340 6.65 35.11 5.96
CA TRP A 340 5.70 34.55 5.04
C TRP A 340 6.08 33.11 4.69
N PHE A 341 5.05 32.30 4.52
CA PHE A 341 5.15 30.91 4.15
C PHE A 341 4.10 30.57 3.11
N LEU A 342 4.40 29.59 2.28
CA LEU A 342 3.42 28.86 1.50
C LEU A 342 3.11 27.59 2.29
N ALA A 343 1.94 27.53 2.92
CA ALA A 343 1.50 26.43 3.76
C ALA A 343 0.74 25.40 2.93
N ASP A 344 1.21 24.16 2.94
CA ASP A 344 0.52 23.03 2.36
C ASP A 344 -0.02 22.13 3.49
N HIS A 345 -1.32 22.26 3.73
CA HIS A 345 -2.02 21.49 4.75
C HIS A 345 -2.08 19.99 4.44
N ARG A 346 -1.88 19.56 3.18
CA ARG A 346 -1.84 18.13 2.83
C ARG A 346 -0.54 17.47 3.25
N THR A 347 0.58 18.11 2.95
CA THR A 347 1.89 17.58 3.33
C THR A 347 2.25 17.92 4.77
N GLY A 348 1.38 18.67 5.47
CA GLY A 348 1.68 19.19 6.79
C GLY A 348 2.96 20.01 6.79
N SER A 349 3.24 20.72 5.69
CA SER A 349 4.50 21.44 5.51
C SER A 349 4.27 22.92 5.22
N ALA A 350 5.27 23.74 5.48
CA ALA A 350 5.29 25.13 5.07
C ALA A 350 6.68 25.46 4.49
N ILE A 351 6.70 26.17 3.38
CA ILE A 351 7.94 26.63 2.74
C ILE A 351 8.06 28.13 2.95
N ARG A 352 9.23 28.60 3.37
CA ARG A 352 9.43 30.04 3.59
C ARG A 352 9.41 30.81 2.26
N THR A 353 8.68 31.91 2.23
CA THR A 353 8.50 32.73 1.02
C THR A 353 9.06 34.14 1.19
N ALA A 354 9.18 34.85 0.08
CA ALA A 354 9.23 36.31 0.11
C ALA A 354 7.90 36.87 0.65
N ALA A 355 7.94 38.12 1.13
CA ALA A 355 6.70 38.84 1.38
C ALA A 355 5.98 39.05 0.03
N PRO A 356 4.64 39.01 0.01
CA PRO A 356 3.88 39.34 -1.18
C PRO A 356 4.15 40.80 -1.59
N GLU A 357 4.22 41.06 -2.88
CA GLU A 357 4.35 42.42 -3.43
C GLU A 357 3.01 43.18 -3.40
N ALA A 358 1.90 42.44 -3.39
CA ALA A 358 0.56 43.00 -3.32
C ALA A 358 0.19 43.43 -1.89
N ASP A 359 -0.72 44.40 -1.80
CA ASP A 359 -1.31 44.81 -0.54
C ASP A 359 -2.00 43.63 0.15
N VAL A 360 -1.65 43.42 1.42
CA VAL A 360 -2.16 42.32 2.23
C VAL A 360 -3.39 42.78 3.00
N PRO A 361 -4.59 42.23 2.71
CA PRO A 361 -5.80 42.62 3.41
C PRO A 361 -5.66 42.44 4.93
N GLN A 362 -6.10 43.42 5.71
CA GLN A 362 -6.15 43.34 7.18
C GLN A 362 -4.78 43.18 7.88
N LEU A 363 -3.65 43.37 7.19
CA LEU A 363 -2.32 43.23 7.78
C LEU A 363 -2.14 44.14 9.00
N GLU A 364 -2.53 45.41 8.90
CA GLU A 364 -2.42 46.35 10.03
C GLU A 364 -3.27 45.96 11.24
N PHE A 365 -4.43 45.34 11.00
CA PHE A 365 -5.28 44.83 12.06
C PHE A 365 -4.61 43.66 12.78
N LEU A 366 -4.04 42.72 12.02
CA LEU A 366 -3.28 41.59 12.57
C LEU A 366 -2.04 42.04 13.33
N LEU A 367 -1.31 43.05 12.83
CA LEU A 367 -0.16 43.62 13.52
C LEU A 367 -0.54 44.30 14.83
N ARG A 368 -1.72 44.94 14.90
CA ARG A 368 -2.24 45.49 16.15
C ARG A 368 -2.56 44.37 17.14
N GLN A 369 -3.27 43.33 16.72
CA GLN A 369 -3.56 42.17 17.57
C GLN A 369 -2.30 41.46 18.05
N ALA A 370 -1.27 41.38 17.21
CA ALA A 370 -0.01 40.75 17.57
C ALA A 370 0.74 41.50 18.69
N ARG A 371 0.49 42.79 18.92
CA ARG A 371 1.10 43.53 20.05
C ARG A 371 0.62 43.02 21.39
N ASP A 372 -0.65 42.63 21.45
CA ASP A 372 -1.30 42.09 22.63
C ASP A 372 -1.12 40.56 22.74
N PHE A 373 -0.48 39.94 21.75
CA PHE A 373 -0.15 38.52 21.76
C PHE A 373 1.10 38.28 22.62
N ASP A 374 0.90 37.67 23.79
CA ASP A 374 1.98 37.17 24.63
C ASP A 374 2.62 35.97 23.91
N HIS A 375 3.87 36.06 23.48
CA HIS A 375 4.55 34.92 22.83
C HIS A 375 5.14 33.93 23.84
N ASP A 376 5.49 34.42 25.04
CA ASP A 376 6.20 33.63 26.06
C ASP A 376 5.25 32.65 26.73
N ALA A 377 3.99 33.05 26.95
CA ALA A 377 2.91 32.17 27.39
C ALA A 377 2.66 30.98 26.43
N PHE A 378 3.18 31.02 25.20
CA PHE A 378 3.04 29.98 24.18
C PHE A 378 4.39 29.44 23.70
N GLY A 379 5.41 29.50 24.57
CA GLY A 379 6.73 28.90 24.30
C GLY A 379 7.45 29.51 23.09
N GLY A 380 7.25 30.81 22.83
CA GLY A 380 7.89 31.55 21.74
C GLY A 380 7.26 31.33 20.35
N ARG A 381 6.11 30.67 20.26
CA ARG A 381 5.41 30.41 18.99
C ARG A 381 4.82 31.70 18.38
N PRO A 382 4.76 31.81 17.03
CA PRO A 382 4.21 32.98 16.37
C PRO A 382 2.67 33.00 16.43
N MET A 383 2.10 34.19 16.28
CA MET A 383 0.71 34.34 15.85
C MET A 383 0.66 34.09 14.35
N THR A 384 -0.26 33.24 13.87
CA THR A 384 -0.38 32.89 12.45
C THR A 384 -1.69 33.33 11.84
N ALA A 385 -1.66 33.81 10.59
CA ALA A 385 -2.83 34.13 9.78
C ALA A 385 -2.68 33.54 8.37
N VAL A 386 -3.78 33.11 7.76
CA VAL A 386 -3.82 32.56 6.40
C VAL A 386 -4.55 33.51 5.45
N PHE A 387 -4.09 33.59 4.21
CA PHE A 387 -4.59 34.50 3.18
C PHE A 387 -4.93 33.71 1.90
N PRO A 388 -6.17 33.18 1.79
CA PRO A 388 -6.62 32.53 0.57
C PRO A 388 -6.53 33.48 -0.63
N GLY A 389 -6.00 33.00 -1.76
CA GLY A 389 -5.87 33.77 -3.01
C GLY A 389 -4.68 34.74 -3.07
N LEU A 390 -3.96 34.95 -1.96
CA LEU A 390 -2.74 35.76 -1.97
C LEU A 390 -1.57 34.95 -2.51
N THR A 391 -0.91 35.47 -3.54
CA THR A 391 0.23 34.80 -4.16
C THR A 391 1.53 35.15 -3.43
N VAL A 392 2.29 34.13 -3.06
CA VAL A 392 3.62 34.26 -2.44
C VAL A 392 4.61 33.34 -3.15
N VAL A 393 5.87 33.78 -3.26
CA VAL A 393 6.90 33.04 -3.99
C VAL A 393 7.89 32.43 -2.99
N PRO A 394 8.11 31.10 -3.00
CA PRO A 394 9.15 30.44 -2.20
C PRO A 394 10.51 31.12 -2.38
N LYS A 395 11.25 31.32 -1.30
CA LYS A 395 12.63 31.83 -1.43
C LYS A 395 13.50 30.77 -2.10
N PRO A 396 14.52 31.18 -2.89
CA PRO A 396 15.57 30.27 -3.34
C PRO A 396 16.12 29.48 -2.13
N ASP A 397 16.28 28.17 -2.31
CA ASP A 397 16.81 27.23 -1.30
C ASP A 397 15.99 27.08 0.00
N ALA A 398 14.76 27.60 0.05
CA ALA A 398 13.88 27.39 1.19
C ALA A 398 13.46 25.93 1.30
N LYS A 399 13.88 25.27 2.40
CA LYS A 399 13.45 23.90 2.71
C LYS A 399 12.04 23.91 3.34
N PRO A 400 11.18 22.94 3.00
CA PRO A 400 9.93 22.75 3.71
C PRO A 400 10.21 22.42 5.18
N VAL A 401 9.42 23.00 6.07
CA VAL A 401 9.42 22.67 7.51
C VAL A 401 8.03 22.16 7.91
N PRO A 402 7.91 21.32 8.95
CA PRO A 402 6.61 20.88 9.42
C PRO A 402 5.73 22.08 9.79
N LEU A 403 4.50 22.08 9.28
CA LEU A 403 3.52 23.13 9.51
C LEU A 403 3.22 23.29 11.00
N THR A 404 3.28 22.19 11.77
CA THR A 404 3.12 22.17 13.24
C THR A 404 4.17 22.97 14.01
N GLN A 405 5.33 23.27 13.40
CA GLN A 405 6.34 24.16 13.97
C GLN A 405 5.97 25.64 13.84
N ILE A 406 5.03 25.97 12.94
CA ILE A 406 4.66 27.36 12.62
C ILE A 406 3.21 27.63 13.00
N ALA A 407 2.27 26.81 12.52
CA ALA A 407 0.86 26.87 12.86
C ALA A 407 0.63 26.21 14.22
N ALA A 408 0.03 26.95 15.15
CA ALA A 408 -0.37 26.40 16.44
C ALA A 408 -1.57 25.44 16.25
N PRO A 409 -1.60 24.30 16.98
CA PRO A 409 -2.71 23.35 16.88
C PRO A 409 -4.04 23.93 17.38
N ALA A 410 -5.15 23.34 16.93
CA ALA A 410 -6.49 23.68 17.40
C ALA A 410 -6.58 23.57 18.94
N GLY A 411 -7.10 24.61 19.61
CA GLY A 411 -7.19 24.67 21.08
C GLY A 411 -6.06 25.44 21.76
N HIS A 412 -5.02 25.83 21.02
CA HIS A 412 -4.03 26.80 21.47
C HIS A 412 -4.74 28.15 21.73
N PRO A 413 -4.59 28.79 22.91
CA PRO A 413 -5.27 30.03 23.26
C PRO A 413 -5.08 31.22 22.29
N GLY A 414 -4.16 31.09 21.32
CA GLY A 414 -3.91 32.05 20.23
C GLY A 414 -4.80 31.92 18.98
N ILE A 415 -5.73 30.96 18.90
CA ILE A 415 -6.67 30.86 17.77
C ILE A 415 -7.93 31.67 18.09
N LEU A 416 -8.11 32.81 17.41
CA LEU A 416 -9.32 33.63 17.47
C LEU A 416 -10.55 32.81 17.04
N ARG A 417 -11.42 32.47 18.00
CA ARG A 417 -12.71 31.84 17.74
C ARG A 417 -13.68 32.86 17.12
N ARG A 418 -13.85 32.76 15.79
CA ARG A 418 -14.87 33.35 14.87
C ARG A 418 -14.70 34.82 14.44
N PRO A 419 -14.84 35.13 13.13
CA PRO A 419 -15.08 36.49 12.67
C PRO A 419 -16.52 36.89 13.01
N ARG A 420 -16.71 38.03 13.70
CA ARG A 420 -18.02 38.71 13.76
C ARG A 420 -18.17 39.57 12.51
N VAL A 421 -19.12 39.22 11.66
CA VAL A 421 -19.61 40.11 10.61
C VAL A 421 -20.41 41.22 11.30
N PHE A 422 -19.93 42.46 11.23
CA PHE A 422 -20.79 43.62 11.42
C PHE A 422 -21.21 44.10 10.03
N ARG A 423 -22.51 44.02 9.73
CA ARG A 423 -23.10 44.70 8.58
C ARG A 423 -23.13 46.19 8.89
N SER A 424 -22.67 47.00 7.95
CA SER A 424 -23.16 48.36 7.75
C SER A 424 -23.97 48.37 6.47
#